data_AF-A0A495Z8I2-F1
#
_entry.id   AF-A0A495Z8I2-F1
#
_cell.length_a   1.000
_cell.length_b   1.000
_cell.length_c   1.000
_cell.angle_alpha   90.00
_cell.angle_beta   90.00
_cell.angle_gamma   90.00
#
_symmetry.space_group_name_H-M   'P 1'
#
loop_
_entity.id
_entity.type
_entity.pdbx_description
1 polymer ?
#
loop_
_entity_poly.entity_id
_entity_poly.type
_entity_poly.pdbx_seq_one_letter_code
_entity_poly.pdbx_strand_id
1 'polypeptide(L)'
;MDCRFFREQIVLEGYDELDAEAKKSLEAHLQTCRECEQFQLNLTETQQALDQSTEVDRPIDIAALHKAIRPKPLPWWSRLSAWRWLAWGTAVCLILVVGLSALAWIGVDIKWEDRGLTLRIGQEVVPEITEQELVRLLEVERHATQAELVKQLQGALDEFSEQLQFHLDERQKQADAQLALIYQGLQSQRVQDLELIRQELQHLAGATEAEFLESQRVLEFILASHVSGIQQNTK
;
A
#
# COMPACT_ATOMS: atom_id res chain seq x y z
N MET A 1 36.50 -20.30 -27.39
CA MET A 1 35.11 -19.85 -27.21
C MET A 1 35.02 -19.15 -25.88
N ASP A 2 34.25 -18.07 -25.79
CA ASP A 2 34.13 -17.24 -24.59
C ASP A 2 33.17 -17.89 -23.59
N CYS A 3 33.49 -17.83 -22.29
CA CYS A 3 32.62 -18.34 -21.22
C CYS A 3 31.23 -17.69 -21.25
N ARG A 4 31.11 -16.47 -21.79
CA ARG A 4 29.81 -15.80 -21.96
C ARG A 4 28.86 -16.60 -22.84
N PHE A 5 29.34 -17.18 -23.94
CA PHE A 5 28.53 -17.98 -24.86
C PHE A 5 27.98 -19.23 -24.18
N PHE A 6 28.81 -19.93 -23.41
CA PHE A 6 28.38 -21.14 -22.70
C PHE A 6 27.44 -20.83 -21.54
N ARG A 7 27.57 -19.67 -20.87
CA ARG A 7 26.59 -19.25 -19.85
C ARG A 7 25.19 -19.07 -20.43
N GLU A 8 25.07 -18.54 -21.64
CA GLU A 8 23.78 -18.46 -22.35
C GLU A 8 23.23 -19.86 -22.66
N GLN A 9 24.09 -20.78 -23.11
CA GLN A 9 23.69 -22.17 -23.35
C GLN A 9 23.26 -22.91 -22.07
N ILE A 10 23.90 -22.65 -20.92
CA ILE A 10 23.48 -23.24 -19.63
C ILE A 10 22.06 -22.81 -19.26
N VAL A 11 21.69 -21.54 -19.51
CA VAL A 11 20.33 -21.05 -19.27
C VAL A 11 19.33 -21.75 -20.21
N LEU A 12 19.66 -21.84 -21.50
CA LEU A 12 18.81 -22.50 -22.50
C LEU A 12 18.65 -24.02 -22.23
N GLU A 13 19.69 -24.68 -21.73
CA GLU A 13 19.63 -26.08 -21.29
C GLU A 13 18.63 -26.25 -20.15
N GLY A 14 18.56 -25.30 -19.21
CA GLY A 14 17.58 -25.30 -18.12
C GLY A 14 16.12 -25.20 -18.59
N TYR A 15 15.87 -24.78 -19.83
CA TYR A 15 14.54 -24.77 -20.48
C TYR A 15 14.35 -25.92 -21.48
N ASP A 16 15.32 -26.83 -21.60
CA ASP A 16 15.38 -27.91 -22.59
C ASP A 16 15.28 -27.42 -24.06
N GLU A 17 15.76 -26.20 -24.33
CA GLU A 17 15.73 -25.57 -25.66
C GLU A 17 17.02 -25.81 -26.48
N LEU A 18 18.00 -26.50 -25.89
CA LEU A 18 19.31 -26.72 -26.50
C LEU A 18 19.29 -27.94 -27.43
N ASP A 19 19.85 -27.80 -28.64
CA ASP A 19 19.99 -28.90 -29.59
C ASP A 19 21.10 -29.89 -29.17
N ALA A 20 21.04 -31.11 -29.71
CA ALA A 20 21.93 -32.21 -29.30
C ALA A 20 23.41 -31.93 -29.62
N GLU A 21 23.71 -31.10 -30.62
CA GLU A 21 25.09 -30.72 -30.95
C GLU A 21 25.61 -29.68 -29.95
N ALA A 22 24.82 -28.65 -29.64
CA ALA A 22 25.16 -27.68 -28.61
C ALA A 22 25.33 -28.32 -27.22
N LYS A 23 24.47 -29.28 -26.83
CA LYS A 23 24.60 -30.00 -25.53
C LYS A 23 25.96 -30.68 -25.40
N LYS A 24 26.43 -31.37 -26.45
CA LYS A 24 27.77 -31.99 -26.45
C LYS A 24 28.89 -30.96 -26.34
N SER A 25 28.74 -29.81 -27.01
CA SER A 25 29.74 -28.73 -26.94
C SER A 25 29.80 -28.10 -25.54
N LEU A 26 28.64 -27.96 -24.89
CA LEU A 26 28.50 -27.44 -23.54
C LEU A 26 29.10 -28.42 -22.52
N GLU A 27 28.78 -29.71 -22.59
CA GLU A 27 29.36 -30.76 -21.74
C GLU A 27 30.89 -30.78 -21.82
N ALA A 28 31.43 -30.69 -23.04
CA ALA A 28 32.89 -30.63 -23.24
C ALA A 28 33.51 -29.37 -22.61
N HIS A 29 32.80 -28.24 -22.65
CA HIS A 29 33.27 -27.02 -21.99
C HIS A 29 33.20 -27.12 -20.46
N LEU A 30 32.12 -27.66 -19.90
CA LEU A 30 31.94 -27.83 -18.46
C LEU A 30 33.02 -28.72 -17.83
N GLN A 31 33.50 -29.74 -18.56
CA GLN A 31 34.62 -30.59 -18.11
C GLN A 31 35.97 -29.85 -17.99
N THR A 32 36.11 -28.70 -18.65
CA THR A 32 37.38 -27.95 -18.70
C THR A 32 37.30 -26.60 -17.97
N CYS A 33 36.11 -26.05 -17.79
CA CYS A 33 35.88 -24.71 -17.27
C CYS A 33 35.10 -24.74 -15.94
N ARG A 34 35.84 -24.67 -14.83
CA ARG A 34 35.29 -24.70 -13.46
C ARG A 34 34.30 -23.55 -13.17
N GLU A 35 34.50 -22.39 -13.78
CA GLU A 35 33.58 -21.25 -13.61
C GLU A 35 32.19 -21.52 -14.20
N CYS A 36 32.13 -22.18 -15.36
CA CYS A 36 30.86 -22.51 -16.00
C CYS A 36 30.17 -23.68 -15.30
N GLU A 37 30.93 -24.66 -14.79
CA GLU A 37 30.41 -25.72 -13.92
C GLU A 37 29.78 -25.14 -12.65
N GLN A 38 30.47 -24.23 -11.97
CA GLN A 38 29.94 -23.59 -10.76
C GLN A 38 28.71 -22.72 -11.05
N PHE A 39 28.67 -22.06 -12.21
CA PHE A 39 27.48 -21.33 -12.65
C PHE A 39 26.28 -22.26 -12.87
N GLN A 40 26.47 -23.43 -13.48
CA GLN A 40 25.42 -24.43 -13.68
C GLN A 40 24.88 -24.97 -12.35
N LEU A 41 25.77 -25.25 -11.39
CA LEU A 41 25.38 -25.68 -10.03
C LEU A 41 24.53 -24.61 -9.33
N ASN A 42 24.99 -23.36 -9.31
CA ASN A 42 24.24 -22.25 -8.70
C ASN A 42 22.85 -22.05 -9.33
N LEU A 43 22.77 -22.20 -10.66
CA LEU A 43 21.50 -22.08 -11.38
C LEU A 43 20.54 -23.20 -10.98
N THR A 44 21.04 -24.44 -10.88
CA THR A 44 20.27 -25.61 -10.43
C THR A 44 19.80 -25.45 -8.99
N GLU A 45 20.67 -25.00 -8.08
CA GLU A 45 20.31 -24.74 -6.68
C GLU A 45 19.24 -23.65 -6.57
N THR A 46 19.35 -22.59 -7.37
CA THR A 46 18.35 -21.50 -7.40
C THR A 46 17.00 -22.00 -7.91
N GLN A 47 16.99 -22.80 -8.98
CA GLN A 47 15.76 -23.42 -9.47
C GLN A 47 15.12 -24.34 -8.42
N GLN A 48 15.93 -25.17 -7.75
CA GLN A 48 15.45 -26.04 -6.69
C GLN A 48 14.88 -25.24 -5.50
N ALA A 49 15.51 -24.14 -5.12
CA ALA A 49 15.00 -23.25 -4.06
C ALA A 49 13.68 -22.59 -4.48
N LEU A 50 13.55 -22.19 -5.75
CA LEU A 50 12.31 -21.65 -6.29
C LEU A 50 11.20 -22.71 -6.29
N ASP A 51 11.49 -23.92 -6.75
CA ASP A 51 10.52 -25.03 -6.77
C ASP A 51 10.03 -25.42 -5.38
N GLN A 52 10.92 -25.36 -4.38
CA GLN A 52 10.55 -25.53 -2.96
C GLN A 52 9.70 -24.36 -2.45
N SER A 53 9.94 -23.14 -2.94
CA SER A 53 9.17 -21.95 -2.55
C SER A 53 7.79 -21.89 -3.19
N THR A 54 7.55 -22.60 -4.29
CA THR A 54 6.22 -22.71 -4.94
C THR A 54 5.21 -23.46 -4.07
N GLU A 55 5.65 -24.15 -3.00
CA GLU A 55 4.76 -24.69 -1.96
C GLU A 55 4.13 -23.60 -1.07
N VAL A 56 4.49 -22.33 -1.29
CA VAL A 56 3.85 -21.13 -0.73
C VAL A 56 2.69 -20.64 -1.59
N ASP A 57 2.18 -21.44 -2.54
CA ASP A 57 0.84 -21.25 -3.13
C ASP A 57 -0.28 -21.70 -2.16
N ARG A 58 -0.06 -21.50 -0.85
CA ARG A 58 -1.18 -21.50 0.08
C ARG A 58 -1.97 -20.24 -0.25
N PRO A 59 -3.28 -20.36 -0.59
CA PRO A 59 -4.09 -19.19 -0.81
C PRO A 59 -3.90 -18.29 0.41
N ILE A 60 -3.38 -17.08 0.17
CA ILE A 60 -3.29 -16.06 1.21
C ILE A 60 -4.68 -15.99 1.81
N ASP A 61 -4.85 -16.47 3.03
CA ASP A 61 -6.15 -16.46 3.69
C ASP A 61 -6.47 -14.99 3.99
N ILE A 62 -7.12 -14.34 3.02
CA ILE A 62 -7.51 -12.95 3.10
C ILE A 62 -8.37 -12.74 4.34
N ALA A 63 -9.08 -13.76 4.83
CA ALA A 63 -9.84 -13.70 6.08
C ALA A 63 -8.91 -13.67 7.31
N ALA A 64 -7.81 -14.44 7.33
CA ALA A 64 -6.80 -14.35 8.38
C ALA A 64 -6.10 -12.98 8.38
N LEU A 65 -5.78 -12.43 7.21
CA LEU A 65 -5.20 -11.09 7.08
C LEU A 65 -6.19 -10.00 7.53
N HIS A 66 -7.46 -10.10 7.15
CA HIS A 66 -8.53 -9.22 7.64
C HIS A 66 -8.71 -9.30 9.15
N LYS A 67 -8.50 -10.48 9.75
CA LYS A 67 -8.61 -10.69 11.20
C LYS A 67 -7.41 -10.07 11.94
N ALA A 68 -6.23 -10.08 11.33
CA ALA A 68 -5.04 -9.41 11.87
C ALA A 68 -5.11 -7.88 11.77
N ILE A 69 -5.72 -7.36 10.69
CA ILE A 69 -5.86 -5.90 10.46
C ILE A 69 -7.10 -5.33 11.15
N ARG A 70 -8.06 -6.17 11.58
CA ARG A 70 -9.26 -5.67 12.27
C ARG A 70 -8.86 -4.96 13.57
N PRO A 71 -9.20 -3.66 13.70
CA PRO A 71 -8.97 -2.94 14.95
C PRO A 71 -9.69 -3.69 16.07
N LYS A 72 -8.98 -3.95 17.18
CA LYS A 72 -9.55 -4.62 18.35
C LYS A 72 -10.87 -3.93 18.70
N PRO A 73 -11.99 -4.69 18.82
CA PRO A 73 -13.27 -4.09 19.11
C PRO A 73 -13.15 -3.30 20.41
N LEU A 74 -13.40 -1.99 20.31
CA LEU A 74 -13.45 -1.11 21.48
C LEU A 74 -14.41 -1.75 22.50
N PRO A 75 -14.04 -1.76 23.77
CA PRO A 75 -14.79 -2.53 24.75
C PRO A 75 -16.19 -1.93 24.92
N TRP A 76 -17.18 -2.81 25.06
CA TRP A 76 -18.62 -2.49 25.01
C TRP A 76 -19.06 -1.36 25.96
N TRP A 77 -18.36 -1.16 27.07
CA TRP A 77 -18.58 -0.05 28.02
C TRP A 77 -18.28 1.34 27.44
N SER A 78 -17.46 1.45 26.40
CA SER A 78 -17.23 2.72 25.68
C SER A 78 -18.45 3.18 24.87
N ARG A 79 -19.30 2.24 24.41
CA ARG A 79 -20.55 2.55 23.71
C ARG A 79 -21.67 3.00 24.64
N LEU A 80 -21.64 2.58 25.90
CA LEU A 80 -22.65 2.93 26.90
C LEU A 80 -22.64 4.41 27.27
N SER A 81 -21.49 5.09 27.21
CA SER A 81 -21.45 6.54 27.51
C SER A 81 -22.12 7.34 26.40
N ALA A 82 -21.82 7.06 25.13
CA ALA A 82 -22.43 7.74 23.98
C ALA A 82 -23.96 7.58 23.95
N TRP A 83 -24.47 6.40 24.31
CA TRP A 83 -25.91 6.15 24.40
C TRP A 83 -26.59 6.93 25.53
N ARG A 84 -25.90 7.14 26.67
CA ARG A 84 -26.42 8.00 27.75
C ARG A 84 -26.52 9.46 27.31
N TRP A 85 -25.52 9.99 26.59
CA TRP A 85 -25.57 11.36 26.07
C TRP A 85 -26.67 11.55 25.01
N LEU A 86 -26.86 10.56 24.12
CA LEU A 86 -27.95 10.57 23.14
C LEU A 86 -29.34 10.51 23.80
N ALA A 87 -29.53 9.67 24.82
CA ALA A 87 -30.80 9.55 25.52
C ALA A 87 -31.21 10.84 26.25
N TRP A 88 -30.25 11.62 26.75
CA TRP A 88 -30.53 12.91 27.36
C TRP A 88 -30.86 13.98 26.30
N GLY A 89 -30.17 13.94 25.16
CA GLY A 89 -30.47 14.83 24.03
C GLY A 89 -31.89 14.61 23.47
N THR A 90 -32.32 13.35 23.30
CA THR A 90 -33.66 13.05 22.78
C THR A 90 -34.77 13.45 23.76
N ALA A 91 -34.56 13.30 25.06
CA ALA A 91 -35.52 13.74 26.08
C ALA A 91 -35.75 15.26 26.05
N VAL A 92 -34.68 16.05 25.91
CA VAL A 92 -34.79 17.52 25.80
C VAL A 92 -35.54 17.93 24.54
N CYS A 93 -35.23 17.32 23.39
CA CYS A 93 -35.94 17.59 22.14
C CYS A 93 -37.43 17.24 22.23
N LEU A 94 -37.77 16.11 22.85
CA LEU A 94 -39.18 15.70 23.02
C LEU A 94 -39.96 16.68 23.90
N ILE A 95 -39.37 17.13 25.02
CA ILE A 95 -40.02 18.13 25.90
C ILE A 95 -40.24 19.45 25.13
N LEU A 96 -39.27 19.86 24.32
CA LEU A 96 -39.35 21.09 23.55
C LEU A 96 -40.41 21.00 22.43
N VAL A 97 -40.50 19.87 21.71
CA VAL A 97 -41.53 19.63 20.70
C VAL A 97 -42.92 19.56 21.32
N VAL A 98 -43.09 18.85 22.44
CA VAL A 98 -44.38 18.81 23.14
C VAL A 98 -44.77 20.19 23.66
N GLY A 99 -43.82 20.98 24.18
CA GLY A 99 -44.04 22.35 24.61
C GLY A 99 -44.48 23.27 23.47
N LEU A 100 -43.79 23.23 22.32
CA LEU A 100 -44.16 24.01 21.13
C LEU A 100 -45.50 23.57 20.52
N SER A 101 -45.78 22.28 20.50
CA SER A 101 -47.05 21.75 20.00
C SER A 101 -48.23 22.15 20.90
N ALA A 102 -48.04 22.14 22.22
CA ALA A 102 -49.02 22.65 23.17
C ALA A 102 -49.27 24.17 22.98
N LEU A 103 -48.23 24.95 22.69
CA LEU A 103 -48.36 26.38 22.37
C LEU A 103 -49.11 26.61 21.05
N ALA A 104 -48.89 25.76 20.04
CA ALA A 104 -49.60 25.84 18.76
C ALA A 104 -51.10 25.53 18.90
N TRP A 105 -51.47 24.57 19.76
CA TRP A 105 -52.87 24.24 20.05
C TRP A 105 -53.65 25.37 20.72
N ILE A 106 -52.95 26.27 21.43
CA ILE A 106 -53.58 27.43 22.07
C ILE A 106 -53.86 28.55 21.04
N GLY A 107 -53.43 28.40 19.77
CA GLY A 107 -53.78 29.34 18.69
C GLY A 107 -53.27 30.75 18.96
N VAL A 108 -52.03 30.86 19.44
CA VAL A 108 -51.41 32.13 19.81
C VAL A 108 -50.69 32.70 18.58
N ASP A 109 -51.26 33.74 17.96
CA ASP A 109 -50.58 34.56 16.95
C ASP A 109 -49.85 35.71 17.67
N ILE A 110 -48.51 35.70 17.62
CA ILE A 110 -47.65 36.72 18.21
C ILE A 110 -47.13 37.60 17.08
N LYS A 111 -47.69 38.81 16.96
CA LYS A 111 -47.17 39.84 16.06
C LYS A 111 -46.41 40.89 16.85
N TRP A 112 -45.15 41.07 16.47
CA TRP A 112 -44.30 42.17 16.94
C TRP A 112 -44.44 43.33 15.95
N GLU A 113 -45.11 44.39 16.38
CA GLU A 113 -45.21 45.65 15.64
C GLU A 113 -44.44 46.73 16.40
N ASP A 114 -43.95 47.75 15.69
CA ASP A 114 -43.06 48.82 16.21
C ASP A 114 -43.63 49.62 17.41
N ARG A 115 -44.87 49.35 17.82
CA ARG A 115 -45.57 50.00 18.94
C ARG A 115 -46.04 49.04 20.04
N GLY A 116 -45.68 47.76 20.00
CA GLY A 116 -45.96 46.80 21.08
C GLY A 116 -46.22 45.36 20.61
N LEU A 117 -46.23 44.45 21.58
CA LEU A 117 -46.54 43.04 21.38
C LEU A 117 -48.06 42.84 21.37
N THR A 118 -48.65 42.42 20.23
CA THR A 118 -50.06 42.01 20.17
C THR A 118 -50.16 40.48 20.13
N LEU A 119 -50.92 39.93 21.08
CA LEU A 119 -51.12 38.50 21.24
C LEU A 119 -52.59 38.19 20.94
N ARG A 120 -52.88 37.54 19.81
CA ARG A 120 -54.24 37.14 19.40
C ARG A 120 -54.43 35.65 19.66
N ILE A 121 -55.49 35.30 20.39
CA ILE A 121 -55.90 33.92 20.67
C ILE A 121 -57.29 33.73 20.07
N GLY A 122 -57.41 32.91 19.02
CA GLY A 122 -58.70 32.60 18.40
C GLY A 122 -58.57 31.91 17.05
N GLN A 123 -59.43 30.93 16.79
CA GLN A 123 -59.51 30.19 15.53
C GLN A 123 -60.09 31.09 14.42
N GLU A 124 -59.27 31.35 13.40
CA GLU A 124 -59.70 32.02 12.18
C GLU A 124 -60.54 31.02 11.35
N VAL A 125 -61.74 31.45 10.96
CA VAL A 125 -62.67 30.64 10.17
C VAL A 125 -62.03 30.38 8.80
N VAL A 126 -61.70 29.11 8.54
CA VAL A 126 -61.14 28.67 7.27
C VAL A 126 -62.16 28.98 6.16
N PRO A 127 -61.81 29.80 5.15
CA PRO A 127 -62.72 30.07 4.05
C PRO A 127 -63.00 28.77 3.28
N GLU A 128 -64.27 28.59 2.89
CA GLU A 128 -64.74 27.45 2.13
C GLU A 128 -64.20 27.53 0.70
N ILE A 129 -62.98 27.04 0.50
CA ILE A 129 -62.34 26.93 -0.81
C ILE A 129 -63.00 25.78 -1.56
N THR A 130 -63.61 26.07 -2.71
CA THR A 130 -64.16 25.06 -3.61
C THR A 130 -63.10 24.04 -4.01
N GLU A 131 -63.43 22.73 -3.97
CA GLU A 131 -62.49 21.61 -4.22
C GLU A 131 -61.67 21.78 -5.52
N GLN A 132 -62.26 22.39 -6.55
CA GLN A 132 -61.62 22.63 -7.84
C GLN A 132 -60.46 23.64 -7.79
N GLU A 133 -60.54 24.64 -6.91
CA GLU A 133 -59.50 25.65 -6.74
C GLU A 133 -58.38 25.14 -5.84
N LEU A 134 -58.74 24.31 -4.85
CA LEU A 134 -57.78 23.59 -4.01
C LEU A 134 -56.91 22.65 -4.85
N VAL A 135 -57.49 21.86 -5.76
CA VAL A 135 -56.74 20.93 -6.64
C VAL A 135 -55.73 21.68 -7.52
N ARG A 136 -56.11 22.84 -8.08
CA ARG A 136 -55.19 23.65 -8.91
C ARG A 136 -54.03 24.22 -8.11
N LEU A 137 -54.30 24.74 -6.90
CA LEU A 137 -53.25 25.25 -6.02
C LEU A 137 -52.30 24.13 -5.59
N LEU A 138 -52.84 22.93 -5.31
CA LEU A 138 -52.05 21.77 -4.90
C LEU A 138 -51.17 21.24 -6.03
N GLU A 139 -51.62 21.26 -7.29
CA GLU A 139 -50.80 20.88 -8.45
C GLU A 139 -49.66 21.87 -8.70
N VAL A 140 -49.92 23.18 -8.59
CA VAL A 140 -48.88 24.21 -8.72
C VAL A 140 -47.84 24.09 -7.61
N GLU A 141 -48.28 23.89 -6.36
CA GLU A 141 -47.39 23.71 -5.22
C GLU A 141 -46.58 22.40 -5.33
N ARG A 142 -47.18 21.33 -5.83
CA ARG A 142 -46.49 20.06 -6.11
C ARG A 142 -45.41 20.19 -7.18
N HIS A 143 -45.67 20.93 -8.26
CA HIS A 143 -44.66 21.16 -9.28
C HIS A 143 -43.54 22.09 -8.81
N ALA A 144 -43.86 23.14 -8.04
CA ALA A 144 -42.86 24.03 -7.47
C ALA A 144 -41.96 23.29 -6.47
N THR A 145 -42.54 22.49 -5.58
CA THR A 145 -41.79 21.67 -4.61
C THR A 145 -40.93 20.60 -5.29
N GLN A 146 -41.43 19.93 -6.33
CA GLN A 146 -40.65 18.94 -7.07
C GLN A 146 -39.46 19.58 -7.80
N ALA A 147 -39.65 20.74 -8.42
CA ALA A 147 -38.58 21.47 -9.10
C ALA A 147 -37.48 21.90 -8.11
N GLU A 148 -37.86 22.41 -6.94
CA GLU A 148 -36.91 22.80 -5.90
C GLU A 148 -36.15 21.59 -5.35
N LEU A 149 -36.83 20.46 -5.15
CA LEU A 149 -36.20 19.23 -4.64
C LEU A 149 -35.19 18.66 -5.63
N VAL A 150 -35.50 18.68 -6.94
CA VAL A 150 -34.55 18.29 -7.99
C VAL A 150 -33.35 19.23 -8.01
N LYS A 151 -33.56 20.55 -7.87
CA LYS A 151 -32.49 21.54 -7.81
C LYS A 151 -31.57 21.34 -6.59
N GLN A 152 -32.14 21.05 -5.43
CA GLN A 152 -31.39 20.73 -4.22
C GLN A 152 -30.59 19.43 -4.38
N LEU A 153 -31.19 18.40 -4.97
CA LEU A 153 -30.49 17.14 -5.26
C LEU A 153 -29.35 17.34 -6.25
N GLN A 154 -29.55 18.13 -7.32
CA GLN A 154 -28.50 18.46 -8.27
C GLN A 154 -27.35 19.22 -7.62
N GLY A 155 -27.65 20.26 -6.83
CA GLY A 155 -26.62 21.01 -6.10
C GLY A 155 -25.82 20.14 -5.13
N ALA A 156 -26.50 19.26 -4.38
CA ALA A 156 -25.83 18.31 -3.49
C ALA A 156 -24.98 17.29 -4.25
N LEU A 157 -25.42 16.85 -5.44
CA LEU A 157 -24.66 15.92 -6.28
C LEU A 157 -23.39 16.59 -6.83
N ASP A 158 -23.50 17.84 -7.26
CA ASP A 158 -22.37 18.62 -7.78
C ASP A 158 -21.33 18.86 -6.67
N GLU A 159 -21.76 19.29 -5.48
CA GLU A 159 -20.89 19.47 -4.31
C GLU A 159 -20.20 18.15 -3.92
N PHE A 160 -20.94 17.04 -3.91
CA PHE A 160 -20.36 15.73 -3.62
C PHE A 160 -19.35 15.29 -4.68
N SER A 161 -19.61 15.60 -5.96
CA SER A 161 -18.69 15.29 -7.06
C SER A 161 -17.38 16.06 -6.95
N GLU A 162 -17.44 17.34 -6.59
CA GLU A 162 -16.27 18.19 -6.36
C GLU A 162 -15.48 17.70 -5.15
N GLN A 163 -16.16 17.35 -4.05
CA GLN A 163 -15.53 16.78 -2.87
C GLN A 163 -14.83 15.44 -3.17
N LEU A 164 -15.44 14.57 -3.98
CA LEU A 164 -14.82 13.32 -4.42
C LEU A 164 -13.57 13.56 -5.26
N GLN A 165 -13.63 14.49 -6.23
CA GLN A 165 -12.47 14.84 -7.05
C GLN A 165 -11.33 15.39 -6.20
N PHE A 166 -11.63 16.27 -5.24
CA PHE A 166 -10.65 16.79 -4.30
C PHE A 166 -9.98 15.66 -3.49
N HIS A 167 -10.77 14.72 -2.95
CA HIS A 167 -10.22 13.59 -2.21
C HIS A 167 -9.39 12.64 -3.06
N LEU A 168 -9.76 12.44 -4.33
CA LEU A 168 -8.98 11.61 -5.26
C LEU A 168 -7.64 12.28 -5.60
N ASP A 169 -7.64 13.59 -5.88
CA ASP A 169 -6.41 14.35 -6.13
C ASP A 169 -5.49 14.35 -4.90
N GLU A 170 -6.04 14.54 -3.70
CA GLU A 170 -5.29 14.47 -2.45
C GLU A 170 -4.69 13.07 -2.21
N ARG A 171 -5.47 12.01 -2.45
CA ARG A 171 -5.00 10.61 -2.40
C ARG A 171 -3.89 10.35 -3.41
N GLN A 172 -4.02 10.87 -4.62
CA GLN A 172 -3.03 10.72 -5.68
C GLN A 172 -1.73 11.42 -5.31
N LYS A 173 -1.80 12.67 -4.84
CA LYS A 173 -0.63 13.41 -4.33
C LYS A 173 0.07 12.69 -3.18
N GLN A 174 -0.70 12.11 -2.26
CA GLN A 174 -0.15 11.31 -1.16
C GLN A 174 0.55 10.04 -1.67
N ALA A 175 -0.04 9.34 -2.65
CA ALA A 175 0.57 8.17 -3.26
C ALA A 175 1.88 8.54 -3.99
N ASP A 176 1.88 9.62 -4.76
CA ASP A 176 3.07 10.11 -5.47
C ASP A 176 4.19 10.51 -4.50
N ALA A 177 3.85 11.18 -3.40
CA ALA A 177 4.80 11.52 -2.34
C ALA A 177 5.38 10.27 -1.66
N GLN A 178 4.56 9.24 -1.40
CA GLN A 178 5.03 7.97 -0.84
C GLN A 178 5.96 7.23 -1.81
N LEU A 179 5.61 7.20 -3.10
CA LEU A 179 6.46 6.59 -4.12
C LEU A 179 7.81 7.30 -4.23
N ALA A 180 7.84 8.63 -4.17
CA ALA A 180 9.08 9.41 -4.17
C ALA A 180 9.98 9.04 -2.97
N LEU A 181 9.41 8.89 -1.77
CA LEU A 181 10.15 8.48 -0.57
C LEU A 181 10.71 7.05 -0.70
N ILE A 182 9.92 6.11 -1.22
CA ILE A 182 10.37 4.74 -1.46
C ILE A 182 11.54 4.72 -2.47
N TYR A 183 11.42 5.48 -3.55
CA TYR A 183 12.46 5.57 -4.58
C TYR A 183 13.77 6.14 -4.02
N GLN A 184 13.68 7.21 -3.22
CA GLN A 184 14.84 7.77 -2.53
C GLN A 184 15.48 6.76 -1.56
N GLY A 185 14.66 5.99 -0.82
CA GLY A 185 15.14 4.93 0.06
C GLY A 185 15.91 3.85 -0.70
N LEU A 186 15.36 3.37 -1.82
CA LEU A 186 16.02 2.38 -2.67
C LEU A 186 17.34 2.89 -3.27
N GLN A 187 17.38 4.17 -3.68
CA GLN A 187 18.63 4.77 -4.16
C GLN A 187 19.69 4.85 -3.07
N SER A 188 19.32 5.28 -1.87
CA SER A 188 20.23 5.30 -0.71
C SER A 188 20.77 3.91 -0.40
N GLN A 189 19.90 2.89 -0.42
CA GLN A 189 20.29 1.51 -0.19
C GLN A 189 21.28 1.03 -1.25
N ARG A 190 21.01 1.28 -2.54
CA ARG A 190 21.96 0.89 -3.61
C ARG A 190 23.34 1.51 -3.43
N VAL A 191 23.41 2.78 -3.00
CA VAL A 191 24.70 3.43 -2.75
C VAL A 191 25.43 2.77 -1.58
N GLN A 192 24.72 2.42 -0.50
CA GLN A 192 25.29 1.69 0.63
C GLN A 192 25.77 0.29 0.24
N ASP A 193 24.96 -0.45 -0.54
CA ASP A 193 25.31 -1.79 -1.02
C ASP A 193 26.55 -1.75 -1.91
N LEU A 194 26.64 -0.78 -2.82
CA LEU A 194 27.81 -0.59 -3.68
C LEU A 194 29.07 -0.24 -2.88
N GLU A 195 28.93 0.56 -1.81
CA GLU A 195 30.04 0.89 -0.93
C GLU A 195 30.50 -0.33 -0.12
N LEU A 196 29.56 -1.14 0.37
CA LEU A 196 29.87 -2.39 1.06
C LEU A 196 30.58 -3.38 0.13
N ILE A 197 30.07 -3.58 -1.09
CA ILE A 197 30.72 -4.41 -2.11
C ILE A 197 32.13 -3.88 -2.42
N ARG A 198 32.30 -2.56 -2.54
CA ARG A 198 33.62 -1.96 -2.76
C ARG A 198 34.59 -2.27 -1.62
N GLN A 199 34.13 -2.17 -0.37
CA GLN A 199 34.95 -2.47 0.81
C GLN A 199 35.31 -3.94 0.88
N GLU A 200 34.37 -4.85 0.61
CA GLU A 200 34.64 -6.28 0.54
C GLU A 200 35.64 -6.63 -0.57
N LEU A 201 35.52 -6.02 -1.74
CA LEU A 201 36.48 -6.20 -2.84
C LEU A 201 37.88 -5.69 -2.47
N GLN A 202 37.98 -4.55 -1.76
CA GLN A 202 39.26 -4.05 -1.26
C GLN A 202 39.86 -4.97 -0.20
N HIS A 203 39.03 -5.51 0.70
CA HIS A 203 39.46 -6.48 1.70
C HIS A 203 39.98 -7.77 1.05
N LEU A 204 39.25 -8.32 0.07
CA LEU A 204 39.67 -9.49 -0.70
C LEU A 204 40.96 -9.24 -1.47
N ALA A 205 41.09 -8.07 -2.12
CA ALA A 205 42.33 -7.70 -2.80
C ALA A 205 43.53 -7.68 -1.82
N GLY A 206 43.38 -7.05 -0.66
CA GLY A 206 44.42 -7.02 0.37
C GLY A 206 44.76 -8.41 0.93
N ALA A 207 43.76 -9.27 1.14
CA ALA A 207 43.96 -10.64 1.60
C ALA A 207 44.73 -11.47 0.56
N THR A 208 44.36 -11.39 -0.72
CA THR A 208 45.05 -12.12 -1.80
C THR A 208 46.50 -11.65 -1.99
N GLU A 209 46.77 -10.35 -1.85
CA GLU A 209 48.14 -9.82 -1.90
C GLU A 209 48.98 -10.34 -0.73
N ALA A 210 48.40 -10.37 0.48
CA ALA A 210 49.06 -10.91 1.66
C ALA A 210 49.38 -12.41 1.51
N GLU A 211 48.42 -13.22 1.06
CA GLU A 211 48.60 -14.66 0.80
C GLU A 211 49.66 -14.92 -0.29
N PHE A 212 49.69 -14.09 -1.33
CA PHE A 212 50.70 -14.18 -2.39
C PHE A 212 52.10 -13.87 -1.86
N LEU A 213 52.26 -12.80 -1.08
CA LEU A 213 53.54 -12.44 -0.45
C LEU A 213 54.00 -13.50 0.55
N GLU A 214 53.08 -14.13 1.29
CA GLU A 214 53.38 -15.24 2.18
C GLU A 214 53.89 -16.46 1.40
N SER A 215 53.19 -16.84 0.33
CA SER A 215 53.59 -17.94 -0.57
C SER A 215 54.97 -17.70 -1.19
N GLN A 216 55.26 -16.46 -1.62
CA GLN A 216 56.57 -16.09 -2.15
C GLN A 216 57.69 -16.23 -1.12
N ARG A 217 57.47 -15.77 0.12
CA ARG A 217 58.46 -15.92 1.21
C ARG A 217 58.76 -17.38 1.52
N VAL A 218 57.74 -18.24 1.53
CA VAL A 218 57.92 -19.68 1.74
C VAL A 218 58.76 -20.31 0.62
N LEU A 219 58.51 -19.93 -0.64
CA LEU A 219 59.30 -20.37 -1.80
C LEU A 219 60.76 -19.92 -1.70
N GLU A 220 61.00 -18.65 -1.36
CA GLU A 220 62.36 -18.12 -1.16
C GLU A 220 63.10 -18.86 -0.04
N PHE A 221 62.42 -19.19 1.06
CA PHE A 221 62.98 -19.97 2.15
C PHE A 221 63.36 -21.39 1.73
N ILE A 222 62.49 -22.08 0.99
CA ILE A 222 62.77 -23.43 0.46
C ILE A 222 63.96 -23.39 -0.49
N LEU A 223 64.00 -22.44 -1.43
CA LEU A 223 65.11 -22.30 -2.37
C LEU A 223 66.45 -22.01 -1.65
N ALA A 224 66.44 -21.10 -0.66
CA ALA A 224 67.64 -20.79 0.13
C ALA A 224 68.15 -22.00 0.94
N SER A 225 67.24 -22.78 1.54
CA SER A 225 67.61 -23.99 2.28
C SER A 225 68.18 -25.09 1.37
N HIS A 226 67.64 -25.25 0.15
CA HIS A 226 68.10 -26.27 -0.79
C HIS A 226 69.50 -25.99 -1.35
N VAL A 227 69.80 -24.72 -1.66
CA VAL A 227 71.13 -24.27 -2.10
C VAL A 227 72.18 -24.48 -1.01
N SER A 228 71.81 -24.22 0.25
CA SER A 228 72.71 -24.41 1.40
C SER A 228 73.04 -25.88 1.65
N GLY A 229 72.09 -26.79 1.44
CA GLY A 229 72.30 -28.24 1.60
C GLY A 229 73.25 -28.85 0.57
N ILE A 230 73.26 -28.35 -0.67
CA ILE A 230 74.15 -28.86 -1.74
C ILE A 230 75.62 -28.50 -1.47
N GLN A 231 75.89 -27.35 -0.85
CA GLN A 231 77.27 -26.95 -0.49
C GLN A 231 77.87 -27.79 0.66
N GLN A 232 77.04 -28.40 1.51
CA GLN A 232 77.55 -29.23 2.60
C GLN A 232 77.91 -30.66 2.16
N ASN A 233 77.36 -31.14 1.05
CA ASN A 233 77.57 -32.52 0.56
C ASN A 233 78.71 -32.66 -0.46
N THR A 234 79.41 -31.56 -0.76
CA THR A 234 80.52 -31.50 -1.74
C THR A 234 81.89 -31.31 -1.09
N LYS A 235 81.98 -31.45 0.24
CA LYS A 235 83.23 -31.56 1.00
C LYS A 235 83.36 -32.95 1.59
#